data_AF-A0A7C3GL83-F1
#
_entry.id   AF-A0A7C3GL83-F1
#
_cell.length_a   1.000
_cell.length_b   1.000
_cell.length_c   1.000
_cell.angle_alpha   90.00
_cell.angle_beta   90.00
_cell.angle_gamma   90.00
#
_symmetry.space_group_name_H-M   'P 1'
#
loop_
_entity.id
_entity.type
_entity.pdbx_description
1 polymer ?
#
loop_
_entity_poly.entity_id
_entity_poly.type
_entity_poly.pdbx_seq_one_letter_code
_entity_poly.pdbx_strand_id
1 'polypeptide(L)'
;MGIAAVMIDSREPAWVKHLTFGDAPTSVVMLETGDLWVATDDGHMLIIERKTPDDLLGSLKDGRLFPQMARLAEERIMQQLRGENPTRWPYLIITGALLPGENGKVVTQRGETGWSWAAVQGALLNIQEMGVFVVYASGDTDYERAVMRLAQRKRTEVQDVLPARPAEIVSPRAAFLATLPGVGVETATAALRVANNDVAVALVLASMEGDAVVNNPVPKHIRRKVRRFLGLKDGEQFAIYPRDEKGV
;
A
#
# COMPACT_ATOMS: atom_id res chain seq x y z
N MET A 1 -13.54 6.99 5.69
CA MET A 1 -13.37 8.37 5.18
C MET A 1 -14.00 8.38 3.81
N GLY A 2 -14.97 9.24 3.60
CA GLY A 2 -15.85 9.28 2.43
C GLY A 2 -16.03 10.71 1.94
N ILE A 3 -16.77 10.85 0.85
CA ILE A 3 -17.13 12.15 0.28
C ILE A 3 -18.41 12.63 0.97
N ALA A 4 -18.38 13.85 1.50
CA ALA A 4 -19.55 14.51 2.08
C ALA A 4 -20.32 15.32 1.02
N ALA A 5 -19.60 16.02 0.14
CA ALA A 5 -20.17 16.75 -1.00
C ALA A 5 -19.09 17.06 -2.04
N VAL A 6 -19.52 17.32 -3.29
CA VAL A 6 -18.63 17.74 -4.38
C VAL A 6 -19.16 19.01 -5.05
N MET A 7 -18.31 20.02 -5.14
CA MET A 7 -18.55 21.18 -6.00
C MET A 7 -17.74 21.00 -7.28
N ILE A 8 -18.39 21.15 -8.43
CA ILE A 8 -17.82 20.95 -9.76
C ILE A 8 -17.77 22.29 -10.47
N ASP A 9 -16.63 22.63 -11.07
CA ASP A 9 -16.51 23.88 -11.79
C ASP A 9 -17.45 23.94 -13.01
N SER A 10 -18.14 25.07 -13.17
CA SER A 10 -19.10 25.32 -14.24
C SER A 10 -18.50 25.33 -15.65
N ARG A 11 -17.17 25.42 -15.79
CA ARG A 11 -16.45 25.37 -17.08
C ARG A 11 -16.13 23.93 -17.52
N GLU A 12 -16.27 22.95 -16.63
CA GLU A 12 -15.97 21.56 -16.95
C GLU A 12 -16.92 20.98 -18.02
N PRO A 13 -16.48 19.98 -18.80
CA PRO A 13 -17.33 19.34 -19.79
C PRO A 13 -18.51 18.61 -19.15
N ALA A 14 -19.58 18.40 -19.93
CA ALA A 14 -20.82 17.81 -19.44
C ALA A 14 -20.60 16.47 -18.73
N TRP A 15 -19.71 15.61 -19.25
CA TRP A 15 -19.48 14.29 -18.64
C TRP A 15 -18.91 14.37 -17.21
N VAL A 16 -18.09 15.40 -16.89
CA VAL A 16 -17.58 15.63 -15.52
C VAL A 16 -18.69 16.12 -14.60
N LYS A 17 -19.54 17.02 -15.10
CA LYS A 17 -20.69 17.57 -14.36
C LYS A 17 -21.75 16.52 -14.00
N HIS A 18 -21.77 15.37 -14.68
CA HIS A 18 -22.70 14.27 -14.41
C HIS A 18 -22.07 13.12 -13.61
N LEU A 19 -20.85 13.29 -13.09
CA LEU A 19 -20.26 12.31 -12.18
C LEU A 19 -21.06 12.27 -10.87
N THR A 20 -21.15 11.08 -10.27
CA THR A 20 -22.01 10.76 -9.13
C THR A 20 -21.26 10.70 -7.80
N PHE A 21 -19.96 10.42 -7.84
CA PHE A 21 -19.06 10.29 -6.69
C PHE A 21 -19.60 9.37 -5.58
N GLY A 22 -20.27 8.28 -5.97
CA GLY A 22 -20.90 7.35 -5.03
C GLY A 22 -22.15 7.93 -4.36
N ASP A 23 -22.99 8.60 -5.17
CA ASP A 23 -24.24 9.27 -4.76
C ASP A 23 -24.05 10.40 -3.74
N ALA A 24 -22.83 10.94 -3.61
CA ALA A 24 -22.57 12.11 -2.80
C ALA A 24 -23.27 13.35 -3.42
N PRO A 25 -23.80 14.27 -2.59
CA PRO A 25 -24.37 15.51 -3.10
C PRO A 25 -23.39 16.29 -3.99
N THR A 26 -23.80 16.60 -5.22
CA THR A 26 -23.01 17.37 -6.19
C THR A 26 -23.66 18.71 -6.52
N SER A 27 -22.87 19.76 -6.68
CA SER A 27 -23.31 21.06 -7.19
C SER A 27 -22.37 21.59 -8.26
N VAL A 28 -22.92 22.13 -9.36
CA VAL A 28 -22.13 22.81 -10.39
C VAL A 28 -22.11 24.30 -10.09
N VAL A 29 -20.92 24.87 -9.88
CA VAL A 29 -20.72 26.27 -9.46
C VAL A 29 -19.49 26.85 -10.15
N MET A 30 -19.33 28.17 -10.17
CA MET A 30 -18.07 28.78 -10.62
C MET A 30 -17.05 28.73 -9.46
N LEU A 31 -15.99 27.95 -9.61
CA LEU A 31 -14.91 27.84 -8.63
C LEU A 31 -13.83 28.88 -8.91
N GLU A 32 -13.20 29.36 -7.84
CA GLU A 32 -12.08 30.30 -7.95
C GLU A 32 -10.84 29.60 -8.55
N THR A 33 -10.60 28.35 -8.15
CA THR A 33 -9.47 27.53 -8.59
C THR A 33 -9.82 26.04 -8.60
N GLY A 34 -9.18 25.29 -9.50
CA GLY A 34 -9.41 23.87 -9.73
C GLY A 34 -10.76 23.56 -10.41
N ASP A 35 -10.92 22.28 -10.73
CA ASP A 35 -12.07 21.73 -11.45
C ASP A 35 -13.06 21.05 -10.50
N LEU A 36 -12.58 20.49 -9.37
CA LEU A 36 -13.43 19.94 -8.31
C LEU A 36 -12.97 20.39 -6.93
N TRP A 37 -13.94 20.71 -6.06
CA TRP A 37 -13.75 20.81 -4.62
C TRP A 37 -14.52 19.68 -3.93
N VAL A 38 -13.81 18.78 -3.26
CA VAL A 38 -14.37 17.58 -2.64
C VAL A 38 -14.31 17.73 -1.13
N ALA A 39 -15.45 17.99 -0.50
CA ALA A 39 -15.55 17.99 0.96
C ALA A 39 -15.60 16.53 1.45
N THR A 40 -14.75 16.19 2.41
CA THR A 40 -14.69 14.84 2.99
C THR A 40 -15.30 14.79 4.40
N ASP A 41 -15.72 13.61 4.83
CA ASP A 41 -16.37 13.37 6.12
C ASP A 41 -15.49 13.68 7.35
N ASP A 42 -14.18 13.80 7.15
CA ASP A 42 -13.17 14.11 8.14
C ASP A 42 -12.85 15.62 8.25
N GLY A 43 -13.63 16.49 7.60
CA GLY A 43 -13.46 17.94 7.66
C GLY A 43 -12.37 18.50 6.76
N HIS A 44 -11.76 17.69 5.89
CA HIS A 44 -10.83 18.17 4.87
C HIS A 44 -11.57 18.56 3.57
N MET A 45 -10.88 19.32 2.72
CA MET A 45 -11.31 19.56 1.35
C MET A 45 -10.19 19.24 0.36
N LEU A 46 -10.51 18.46 -0.66
CA LEU A 46 -9.62 18.23 -1.79
C LEU A 46 -9.90 19.27 -2.85
N ILE A 47 -8.86 19.92 -3.35
CA ILE A 47 -8.94 20.89 -4.44
C ILE A 47 -8.25 20.24 -5.64
N ILE A 48 -8.99 19.89 -6.67
CA ILE A 48 -8.52 19.01 -7.74
C ILE A 48 -8.50 19.78 -9.05
N GLU A 49 -7.35 19.77 -9.72
CA GLU A 49 -7.20 20.12 -11.13
C GLU A 49 -7.08 18.83 -11.95
N ARG A 50 -7.89 18.70 -13.00
CA ARG A 50 -7.81 17.63 -14.00
C ARG A 50 -7.02 18.14 -15.21
N LYS A 51 -6.04 17.36 -15.67
CA LYS A 51 -5.42 17.59 -16.98
C LYS A 51 -5.31 16.31 -17.79
N THR A 52 -5.61 16.41 -19.07
CA THR A 52 -5.14 15.39 -20.02
C THR A 52 -3.63 15.57 -20.25
N PRO A 53 -2.92 14.54 -20.72
CA PRO A 53 -1.50 14.67 -21.09
C PRO A 53 -1.24 15.83 -22.05
N ASP A 54 -2.10 16.03 -23.05
CA ASP A 54 -1.94 17.11 -24.02
C ASP A 54 -2.17 18.49 -23.41
N ASP A 55 -3.17 18.63 -22.52
CA ASP A 55 -3.40 19.89 -21.79
C ASP A 55 -2.27 20.20 -20.81
N LEU A 56 -1.68 19.17 -20.18
CA LEU A 56 -0.52 19.32 -19.31
C LEU A 56 0.69 19.84 -20.10
N LEU A 57 1.02 19.18 -21.20
CA LEU A 57 2.15 19.57 -22.06
C LEU A 57 1.93 20.94 -22.71
N GLY A 58 0.69 21.23 -23.14
CA GLY A 58 0.30 22.53 -23.68
C GLY A 58 0.42 23.64 -22.64
N SER A 59 -0.12 23.45 -21.44
CA SER A 59 -0.03 24.43 -20.36
C SER A 59 1.39 24.65 -19.85
N LEU A 60 2.25 23.63 -19.91
CA LEU A 60 3.68 23.76 -19.64
C LEU A 60 4.38 24.59 -20.73
N LYS A 61 4.08 24.32 -22.01
CA LYS A 61 4.58 25.10 -23.16
C LYS A 61 4.21 26.58 -23.04
N ASP A 62 2.98 26.85 -22.66
CA ASP A 62 2.44 28.21 -22.58
C ASP A 62 2.85 28.95 -21.29
N GLY A 63 3.57 28.30 -20.36
CA GLY A 63 3.94 28.87 -19.07
C GLY A 63 2.77 29.08 -18.10
N ARG A 64 1.59 28.52 -18.39
CA ARG A 64 0.36 28.70 -17.59
C ARG A 64 0.21 27.68 -16.46
N LEU A 65 0.93 26.56 -16.53
CA LEU A 65 0.80 25.46 -15.56
C LEU A 65 1.19 25.89 -14.14
N PHE A 66 2.38 26.48 -13.95
CA PHE A 66 2.86 26.85 -12.61
C PHE A 66 1.98 27.91 -11.92
N PRO A 67 1.53 28.99 -12.59
CA PRO A 67 0.57 29.92 -11.98
C PRO A 67 -0.78 29.29 -11.60
N GLN A 68 -1.24 28.26 -12.32
CA GLN A 68 -2.42 27.49 -11.92
C GLN A 68 -2.16 26.67 -10.66
N MET A 69 -1.03 25.95 -10.61
CA MET A 69 -0.66 25.12 -9.45
C MET A 69 -0.37 25.95 -8.20
N ALA A 70 0.21 27.15 -8.35
CA ALA A 70 0.43 28.08 -7.24
C ALA A 70 -0.89 28.49 -6.57
N ARG A 71 -1.89 28.88 -7.38
CA ARG A 71 -3.23 29.22 -6.89
C ARG A 71 -3.95 28.04 -6.25
N LEU A 72 -3.74 26.82 -6.77
CA LEU A 72 -4.29 25.61 -6.18
C LEU A 72 -3.73 25.34 -4.77
N ALA A 73 -2.43 25.57 -4.56
CA ALA A 73 -1.75 25.32 -3.30
C ALA A 73 -1.82 26.47 -2.28
N GLU A 74 -2.17 27.67 -2.73
CA GLU A 74 -2.08 28.91 -1.95
C GLU A 74 -2.72 28.79 -0.57
N GLU A 75 -3.98 28.35 -0.49
CA GLU A 75 -4.69 28.27 0.80
C GLU A 75 -4.02 27.28 1.76
N ARG A 76 -3.54 26.13 1.26
CA ARG A 76 -2.81 25.16 2.06
C ARG A 76 -1.50 25.76 2.60
N ILE A 77 -0.74 26.45 1.76
CA ILE A 77 0.52 27.08 2.15
C ILE A 77 0.25 28.17 3.19
N MET A 78 -0.79 28.98 3.00
CA MET A 78 -1.15 30.04 3.95
C MET A 78 -1.56 29.46 5.31
N GLN A 79 -2.30 28.34 5.36
CA GLN A 79 -2.58 27.63 6.60
C GLN A 79 -1.28 27.22 7.32
N GLN A 80 -0.34 26.62 6.59
CA GLN A 80 0.94 26.20 7.15
C GLN A 80 1.77 27.38 7.67
N LEU A 81 1.83 28.49 6.93
CA LEU A 81 2.55 29.70 7.33
C LEU A 81 1.95 30.36 8.58
N ARG A 82 0.64 30.22 8.79
CA ARG A 82 -0.04 30.67 10.02
C ARG A 82 0.11 29.69 11.19
N GLY A 83 0.72 28.53 10.98
CA GLY A 83 0.79 27.47 11.98
C GLY A 83 -0.53 26.72 12.19
N GLU A 84 -1.45 26.80 11.23
CA GLU A 84 -2.72 26.07 11.24
C GLU A 84 -2.54 24.67 10.63
N ASN A 85 -3.38 23.74 11.09
CA ASN A 85 -3.43 22.39 10.53
C ASN A 85 -4.04 22.45 9.12
N PRO A 86 -3.35 21.93 8.08
CA PRO A 86 -3.82 22.07 6.70
C PRO A 86 -5.10 21.28 6.42
N THR A 87 -6.21 21.98 6.22
CA THR A 87 -7.49 21.35 5.86
C THR A 87 -7.70 21.22 4.36
N ARG A 88 -6.92 21.96 3.55
CA ARG A 88 -6.95 21.93 2.09
C ARG A 88 -5.87 21.02 1.52
N TRP A 89 -6.24 20.17 0.56
CA TRP A 89 -5.34 19.22 -0.08
C TRP A 89 -5.41 19.38 -1.61
N PRO A 90 -4.44 20.08 -2.22
CA PRO A 90 -4.43 20.33 -3.65
C PRO A 90 -3.88 19.11 -4.42
N TYR A 91 -4.57 18.71 -5.48
CA TYR A 91 -4.19 17.60 -6.35
C TYR A 91 -4.19 18.00 -7.81
N LEU A 92 -3.18 17.57 -8.55
CA LEU A 92 -3.19 17.53 -10.01
C LEU A 92 -3.43 16.07 -10.43
N ILE A 93 -4.57 15.80 -11.08
CA ILE A 93 -4.91 14.48 -11.61
C ILE A 93 -4.69 14.46 -13.13
N ILE A 94 -3.78 13.60 -13.56
CA ILE A 94 -3.49 13.37 -14.98
C ILE A 94 -4.30 12.17 -15.46
N THR A 95 -5.23 12.39 -16.40
CA THR A 95 -6.24 11.39 -16.80
C THR A 95 -5.92 10.66 -18.11
N GLY A 96 -4.65 10.40 -18.37
CA GLY A 96 -4.25 9.68 -19.58
C GLY A 96 -2.81 9.20 -19.56
N ALA A 97 -2.41 8.51 -20.63
CA ALA A 97 -1.06 8.00 -20.78
C ALA A 97 -0.04 9.15 -20.86
N LEU A 98 0.92 9.14 -19.95
CA LEU A 98 2.06 10.05 -19.94
C LEU A 98 3.28 9.21 -19.52
N LEU A 99 3.93 8.62 -20.51
CA LEU A 99 4.91 7.55 -20.31
C LEU A 99 6.29 7.96 -20.88
N PRO A 100 7.39 7.41 -20.34
CA PRO A 100 8.69 7.50 -21.00
C PRO A 100 8.73 6.61 -22.25
N GLY A 101 9.07 7.19 -23.39
CA GLY A 101 9.44 6.47 -24.61
C GLY A 101 10.91 6.07 -24.61
N GLU A 102 11.28 5.12 -25.47
CA GLU A 102 12.66 4.60 -25.59
C GLU A 102 13.68 5.69 -25.94
N ASN A 103 13.25 6.72 -26.69
CA ASN A 103 14.08 7.86 -27.09
C ASN A 103 14.22 8.94 -26.00
N GLY A 104 13.78 8.68 -24.76
CA GLY A 104 13.72 9.67 -23.68
C GLY A 104 12.66 10.76 -23.89
N LYS A 105 11.73 10.53 -24.81
CA LYS A 105 10.60 11.42 -25.13
C LYS A 105 9.34 11.00 -24.39
N VAL A 106 8.37 11.91 -24.29
CA VAL A 106 7.07 11.60 -23.68
C VAL A 106 6.17 10.93 -24.71
N VAL A 107 5.57 9.80 -24.34
CA VAL A 107 4.54 9.11 -25.12
C VAL A 107 3.18 9.36 -24.47
N THR A 108 2.22 9.79 -25.29
CA THR A 108 0.81 9.93 -24.90
C THR A 108 -0.08 8.97 -25.67
N GLN A 109 -1.39 9.04 -25.46
CA GLN A 109 -2.37 8.26 -26.24
C GLN A 109 -2.30 8.53 -27.75
N ARG A 110 -1.73 9.68 -28.16
CA ARG A 110 -1.56 10.06 -29.57
C ARG A 110 -0.22 9.60 -30.16
N GLY A 111 0.66 8.99 -29.36
CA GLY A 111 1.99 8.54 -29.75
C GLY A 111 3.11 9.34 -29.09
N GLU A 112 4.33 9.21 -29.64
CA GLU A 112 5.51 9.93 -29.16
C GLU A 112 5.41 11.44 -29.45
N THR A 113 5.77 12.26 -28.48
CA THR A 113 5.75 13.72 -28.56
C THR A 113 7.17 14.29 -28.62
N GLY A 114 7.31 15.58 -28.94
CA GLY A 114 8.61 16.25 -28.93
C GLY A 114 9.20 16.52 -27.53
N TRP A 115 8.39 16.37 -26.48
CA TRP A 115 8.78 16.68 -25.10
C TRP A 115 9.80 15.69 -24.55
N SER A 116 10.82 16.21 -23.86
CA SER A 116 11.75 15.40 -23.08
C SER A 116 11.03 14.87 -21.83
N TRP A 117 11.13 13.57 -21.58
CA TRP A 117 10.60 12.95 -20.37
C TRP A 117 11.25 13.53 -19.11
N ALA A 118 12.57 13.76 -19.14
CA ALA A 118 13.28 14.37 -18.02
C ALA A 118 12.77 15.78 -17.70
N ALA A 119 12.44 16.58 -18.72
CA ALA A 119 11.90 17.92 -18.53
C ALA A 119 10.49 17.88 -17.91
N VAL A 120 9.64 16.96 -18.36
CA VAL A 120 8.28 16.78 -17.81
C VAL A 120 8.36 16.28 -16.36
N GLN A 121 9.24 15.33 -16.05
CA GLN A 121 9.46 14.88 -14.68
C GLN A 121 9.96 16.01 -13.76
N GLY A 122 10.89 16.84 -14.24
CA GLY A 122 11.34 18.03 -13.51
C GLY A 122 10.19 19.01 -13.22
N ALA A 123 9.31 19.24 -14.19
CA ALA A 123 8.13 20.08 -13.98
C ALA A 123 7.16 19.48 -12.94
N LEU A 124 6.91 18.16 -12.97
CA LEU A 124 6.06 17.49 -11.99
C LEU A 124 6.67 17.50 -10.59
N LEU A 125 7.99 17.39 -10.47
CA LEU A 125 8.71 17.55 -9.19
C LEU A 125 8.51 18.95 -8.62
N ASN A 126 8.71 19.99 -9.43
CA ASN A 126 8.47 21.37 -9.00
C ASN A 126 7.02 21.58 -8.52
N ILE A 127 6.03 20.99 -9.20
CA ILE A 127 4.62 21.05 -8.79
C ILE A 127 4.41 20.39 -7.41
N GLN A 128 5.05 19.24 -7.16
CA GLN A 128 4.99 18.58 -5.86
C GLN A 128 5.69 19.38 -4.76
N GLU A 129 6.81 20.03 -5.07
CA GLU A 129 7.52 20.92 -4.15
C GLU A 129 6.70 22.18 -3.81
N MET A 130 5.86 22.65 -4.74
CA MET A 130 4.85 23.69 -4.48
C MET A 130 3.70 23.21 -3.59
N GLY A 131 3.70 21.95 -3.16
CA GLY A 131 2.68 21.38 -2.28
C GLY A 131 1.46 20.83 -3.00
N VAL A 132 1.48 20.70 -4.34
CA VAL A 132 0.41 20.07 -5.13
C VAL A 132 0.73 18.59 -5.38
N PHE A 133 -0.13 17.71 -4.89
CA PHE A 133 0.08 16.27 -5.05
C PHE A 133 -0.28 15.81 -6.47
N VAL A 134 0.65 15.18 -7.17
CA VAL A 134 0.44 14.66 -8.53
C VAL A 134 -0.06 13.22 -8.46
N VAL A 135 -1.16 12.93 -9.15
CA VAL A 135 -1.79 11.61 -9.20
C VAL A 135 -2.15 11.27 -10.65
N TYR A 136 -2.04 10.00 -11.02
CA TYR A 136 -2.46 9.51 -12.33
C TYR A 136 -3.75 8.71 -12.18
N ALA A 137 -4.72 9.00 -13.05
CA ALA A 137 -5.88 8.14 -13.27
C ALA A 137 -5.68 7.32 -14.54
N SER A 138 -6.30 6.14 -14.63
CA SER A 138 -6.18 5.24 -15.78
C SER A 138 -6.91 5.72 -17.05
N GLY A 139 -7.25 7.01 -17.13
CA GLY A 139 -8.15 7.56 -18.13
C GLY A 139 -9.27 8.40 -17.50
N ASP A 140 -10.07 9.04 -18.34
CA ASP A 140 -11.28 9.78 -17.89
C ASP A 140 -12.32 8.87 -17.24
N THR A 141 -12.40 7.60 -17.66
CA THR A 141 -13.33 6.59 -17.09
C THR A 141 -12.93 6.10 -15.69
N ASP A 142 -11.72 6.41 -15.25
CA ASP A 142 -11.24 6.16 -13.89
C ASP A 142 -11.18 7.46 -13.06
N TYR A 143 -11.45 8.63 -13.66
CA TYR A 143 -11.31 9.91 -12.98
C TYR A 143 -12.16 9.99 -11.70
N GLU A 144 -13.45 9.68 -11.78
CA GLU A 144 -14.36 9.65 -10.62
C GLU A 144 -13.86 8.70 -9.53
N ARG A 145 -13.48 7.47 -9.92
CA ARG A 145 -12.97 6.46 -8.98
C ARG A 145 -11.64 6.88 -8.37
N ALA A 146 -10.79 7.58 -9.11
CA ALA A 146 -9.55 8.16 -8.59
C ALA A 146 -9.83 9.22 -7.52
N VAL A 147 -10.80 10.12 -7.76
CA VAL A 147 -11.25 11.10 -6.77
C VAL A 147 -11.80 10.42 -5.52
N MET A 148 -12.61 9.37 -5.67
CA MET A 148 -13.15 8.60 -4.53
C MET A 148 -12.05 7.91 -3.73
N ARG A 149 -11.06 7.29 -4.39
CA ARG A 149 -9.89 6.69 -3.73
C ARG A 149 -9.07 7.74 -2.97
N LEU A 150 -8.91 8.93 -3.56
CA LEU A 150 -8.27 10.04 -2.86
C LEU A 150 -9.06 10.40 -1.61
N ALA A 151 -10.37 10.64 -1.70
CA ALA A 151 -11.24 10.95 -0.56
C ALA A 151 -11.09 9.97 0.62
N GLN A 152 -10.92 8.68 0.32
CA GLN A 152 -10.74 7.62 1.32
C GLN A 152 -9.38 7.59 2.02
N ARG A 153 -8.38 8.33 1.52
CA ARG A 153 -7.02 8.31 2.07
C ARG A 153 -6.99 8.93 3.47
N LYS A 154 -6.23 8.32 4.39
CA LYS A 154 -5.91 8.93 5.68
C LYS A 154 -5.02 10.16 5.45
N ARG A 155 -5.43 11.31 6.00
CA ARG A 155 -4.74 12.61 5.88
C ARG A 155 -4.25 13.10 7.24
N THR A 156 -3.68 12.20 8.04
CA THR A 156 -3.08 12.60 9.31
C THR A 156 -1.78 13.35 9.07
N GLU A 157 -1.52 14.36 9.89
CA GLU A 157 -0.26 15.13 9.89
C GLU A 157 0.95 14.27 10.22
N VAL A 158 0.72 13.19 10.98
CA VAL A 158 1.74 12.23 11.36
C VAL A 158 1.56 10.96 10.54
N GLN A 159 2.66 10.50 9.95
CA GLN A 159 2.77 9.18 9.36
C GLN A 159 3.37 8.26 10.43
N ASP A 160 2.60 7.30 10.91
CA ASP A 160 3.12 6.27 11.80
C ASP A 160 4.14 5.42 11.02
N VAL A 161 5.40 5.45 11.45
CA VAL A 161 6.45 4.59 10.92
C VAL A 161 6.61 3.41 11.87
N LEU A 162 6.19 2.23 11.42
CA LEU A 162 6.47 1.00 12.16
C LEU A 162 7.99 0.72 12.14
N PRO A 163 8.56 0.18 13.23
CA PRO A 163 9.96 -0.21 13.23
C PRO A 163 10.21 -1.26 12.14
N ALA A 164 11.43 -1.26 11.59
CA ALA A 164 11.86 -2.30 10.65
C ALA A 164 11.63 -3.68 11.26
N ARG A 165 11.05 -4.61 10.49
CA ARG A 165 10.82 -5.98 10.95
C ARG A 165 12.18 -6.60 11.28
N PRO A 166 12.42 -7.05 12.52
CA PRO A 166 13.68 -7.69 12.86
C PRO A 166 13.80 -9.01 12.09
N ALA A 167 14.99 -9.29 11.58
CA ALA A 167 15.31 -10.60 11.03
C ALA A 167 15.41 -11.61 12.18
N GLU A 168 14.60 -12.66 12.15
CA GLU A 168 14.76 -13.80 13.05
C GLU A 168 15.78 -14.77 12.43
N ILE A 169 16.91 -15.00 13.11
CA ILE A 169 17.88 -16.02 12.68
C ILE A 169 17.29 -17.39 12.98
N VAL A 170 16.87 -18.08 11.94
CA VAL A 170 16.43 -19.48 12.05
C VAL A 170 17.63 -20.35 12.39
N SER A 171 17.64 -20.92 13.59
CA SER A 171 18.71 -21.84 13.99
C SER A 171 18.72 -23.09 13.09
N PRO A 172 19.87 -23.76 12.89
CA PRO A 172 19.93 -25.02 12.14
C PRO A 172 18.96 -26.10 12.68
N ARG A 173 18.70 -26.10 14.00
CA ARG A 173 17.73 -27.01 14.63
C ARG A 173 16.30 -26.70 14.20
N ALA A 174 15.94 -25.41 14.15
CA ALA A 174 14.62 -24.99 13.69
C ALA A 174 14.45 -25.25 12.19
N ALA A 175 15.50 -25.01 11.39
CA ALA A 175 15.52 -25.31 9.97
C ALA A 175 15.33 -26.82 9.71
N PHE A 176 16.03 -27.68 10.47
CA PHE A 176 15.85 -29.13 10.40
C PHE A 176 14.41 -29.55 10.69
N LEU A 177 13.81 -29.10 11.79
CA LEU A 177 12.42 -29.45 12.13
C LEU A 177 11.42 -28.89 11.12
N ALA A 178 11.69 -27.72 10.53
CA ALA A 178 10.84 -27.13 9.50
C ALA A 178 10.87 -27.91 8.17
N THR A 179 11.78 -28.89 8.00
CA THR A 179 11.71 -29.84 6.88
C THR A 179 10.61 -30.89 7.06
N LEU A 180 10.08 -31.05 8.27
CA LEU A 180 9.04 -32.04 8.55
C LEU A 180 7.70 -31.61 7.93
N PRO A 181 6.91 -32.55 7.37
CA PRO A 181 5.68 -32.21 6.67
C PRO A 181 4.66 -31.45 7.54
N GLY A 182 4.41 -30.19 7.18
CA GLY A 182 3.45 -29.32 7.84
C GLY A 182 4.00 -28.60 9.08
N VAL A 183 5.30 -28.70 9.37
CA VAL A 183 5.95 -27.93 10.45
C VAL A 183 6.59 -26.68 9.83
N GLY A 184 6.02 -25.51 10.09
CA GLY A 184 6.63 -24.23 9.70
C GLY A 184 7.70 -23.77 10.70
N VAL A 185 8.45 -22.72 10.37
CA VAL A 185 9.50 -22.14 11.23
C VAL A 185 8.95 -21.77 12.61
N GLU A 186 7.79 -21.13 12.68
CA GLU A 186 7.15 -20.76 13.95
C GLU A 186 6.86 -21.98 14.84
N THR A 187 6.30 -23.04 14.24
CA THR A 187 6.01 -24.30 14.91
C THR A 187 7.28 -25.00 15.36
N ALA A 188 8.32 -25.01 14.52
CA ALA A 188 9.63 -25.58 14.84
C ALA A 188 10.30 -24.84 16.02
N THR A 189 10.28 -23.50 16.00
CA THR A 189 10.82 -22.67 17.09
C THR A 189 10.03 -22.87 18.38
N ALA A 190 8.70 -22.97 18.32
CA ALA A 190 7.87 -23.25 19.49
C ALA A 190 8.14 -24.65 20.07
N ALA A 191 8.27 -25.68 19.21
CA ALA A 191 8.63 -27.03 19.62
C ALA A 191 10.00 -27.08 20.29
N LEU A 192 11.01 -26.41 19.73
CA LEU A 192 12.33 -26.29 20.34
C LEU A 192 12.28 -25.58 21.68
N ARG A 193 11.49 -24.51 21.83
CA ARG A 193 11.34 -23.80 23.10
C ARG A 193 10.81 -24.72 24.20
N VAL A 194 9.77 -25.49 23.91
CA VAL A 194 9.22 -26.49 24.85
C VAL A 194 10.23 -27.60 25.14
N ALA A 195 11.03 -27.97 24.14
CA ALA A 195 12.08 -28.96 24.25
C ALA A 195 13.41 -28.44 24.83
N ASN A 196 13.45 -27.24 25.43
CA ASN A 196 14.70 -26.61 25.92
C ASN A 196 15.84 -26.57 24.87
N ASN A 197 15.48 -26.23 23.63
CA ASN A 197 16.31 -26.24 22.43
C ASN A 197 16.91 -27.60 22.04
N ASP A 198 16.46 -28.71 22.63
CA ASP A 198 16.85 -30.06 22.21
C ASP A 198 16.03 -30.50 20.99
N VAL A 199 16.71 -30.72 19.87
CA VAL A 199 16.07 -31.10 18.60
C VAL A 199 15.51 -32.52 18.63
N ALA A 200 16.12 -33.43 19.38
CA ALA A 200 15.64 -34.80 19.50
C ALA A 200 14.35 -34.82 20.32
N VAL A 201 14.30 -34.08 21.43
CA VAL A 201 13.07 -33.94 22.23
C VAL A 201 11.98 -33.22 21.44
N ALA A 202 12.31 -32.18 20.66
CA ALA A 202 11.35 -31.52 19.78
C ALA A 202 10.80 -32.46 18.69
N LEU A 203 11.62 -33.37 18.15
CA LEU A 203 11.20 -34.40 17.20
C LEU A 203 10.26 -35.44 17.85
N VAL A 204 10.54 -35.82 19.10
CA VAL A 204 9.60 -36.63 19.90
C VAL A 204 8.26 -35.90 20.00
N LEU A 205 8.25 -34.64 20.46
CA LEU A 205 7.02 -33.83 20.58
C LEU A 205 6.24 -33.73 19.25
N ALA A 206 6.95 -33.58 18.13
CA ALA A 206 6.36 -33.48 16.80
C ALA A 206 5.80 -34.82 16.28
N SER A 207 6.21 -35.95 16.84
CA SER A 207 5.77 -37.31 16.43
C SER A 207 4.91 -38.03 17.48
N MET A 208 4.63 -37.38 18.62
CA MET A 208 3.81 -37.96 19.68
C MET A 208 2.37 -38.27 19.23
N GLU A 209 1.89 -39.42 19.69
CA GLU A 209 0.51 -39.85 19.57
C GLU A 209 -0.32 -39.42 20.80
N GLY A 210 -1.59 -39.11 20.58
CA GLY A 210 -2.48 -38.64 21.66
C GLY A 210 -2.14 -37.23 22.16
N ASP A 211 -2.66 -36.90 23.34
CA ASP A 211 -2.58 -35.57 23.96
C ASP A 211 -1.81 -35.59 25.29
N ALA A 212 -0.83 -36.50 25.39
CA ALA A 212 -0.04 -36.75 26.60
C ALA A 212 0.83 -35.55 27.05
N VAL A 213 1.03 -34.55 26.19
CA VAL A 213 1.67 -33.27 26.53
C VAL A 213 0.63 -32.17 26.44
N VAL A 214 0.27 -31.60 27.59
CA VAL A 214 -0.57 -30.40 27.68
C VAL A 214 0.15 -29.27 26.92
N ASN A 215 -0.57 -28.61 26.00
CA ASN A 215 -0.06 -27.51 25.17
C ASN A 215 1.13 -27.86 24.25
N ASN A 216 1.15 -29.07 23.67
CA ASN A 216 2.11 -29.38 22.61
C ASN A 216 1.97 -28.37 21.44
N PRO A 217 3.04 -27.66 21.06
CA PRO A 217 3.00 -26.60 20.05
C PRO A 217 2.78 -27.14 18.63
N VAL A 218 2.89 -28.46 18.42
CA VAL A 218 2.65 -29.13 17.14
C VAL A 218 1.22 -29.69 17.12
N PRO A 219 0.32 -29.16 16.27
CA PRO A 219 -1.07 -29.62 16.18
C PRO A 219 -1.19 -31.11 15.84
N LYS A 220 -2.19 -31.78 16.41
CA LYS A 220 -2.44 -33.24 16.24
C LYS A 220 -2.46 -33.70 14.77
N HIS A 221 -3.04 -32.90 13.88
CA HIS A 221 -3.08 -33.23 12.45
C HIS A 221 -1.70 -33.15 11.76
N ILE A 222 -0.81 -32.27 12.22
CA ILE A 222 0.60 -32.19 11.79
C ILE A 222 1.38 -33.36 12.39
N ARG A 223 1.20 -33.66 13.68
CA ARG A 223 1.85 -34.83 14.31
C ARG A 223 1.58 -36.13 13.56
N ARG A 224 0.34 -36.36 13.09
CA ARG A 224 0.01 -37.51 12.22
C ARG A 224 0.78 -37.52 10.89
N LYS A 225 1.08 -36.35 10.30
CA LYS A 225 1.90 -36.26 9.09
C LYS A 225 3.36 -36.59 9.41
N VAL A 226 3.89 -36.06 10.51
CA VAL A 226 5.25 -36.34 10.99
C VAL A 226 5.43 -37.83 11.29
N ARG A 227 4.46 -38.47 11.97
CA ARG A 227 4.47 -39.92 12.24
C ARG A 227 4.59 -40.75 10.97
N ARG A 228 3.75 -40.44 9.97
CA ARG A 228 3.80 -41.10 8.65
C ARG A 228 5.13 -40.88 7.95
N PHE A 229 5.69 -39.67 8.03
CA PHE A 229 6.99 -39.35 7.45
C PHE A 229 8.13 -40.14 8.10
N LEU A 230 8.10 -40.31 9.42
CA LEU A 230 9.08 -41.11 10.16
C LEU A 230 8.88 -42.62 10.01
N GLY A 231 7.83 -43.06 9.30
CA GLY A 231 7.53 -44.49 9.10
C GLY A 231 6.96 -45.21 10.33
N LEU A 232 6.45 -44.47 11.31
CA LEU A 232 5.86 -45.05 12.53
C LEU A 232 4.49 -45.69 12.21
N LYS A 233 4.31 -46.94 12.63
CA LYS A 233 3.05 -47.68 12.55
C LYS A 233 2.14 -47.39 13.77
N ASP A 234 0.91 -47.88 13.69
CA ASP A 234 -0.04 -47.79 14.80
C ASP A 234 0.52 -48.47 16.04
N GLY A 235 0.53 -47.76 17.17
CA GLY A 235 1.13 -48.22 18.43
C GLY A 235 2.64 -48.02 18.55
N GLU A 236 3.34 -47.60 17.49
CA GLU A 236 4.77 -47.28 17.56
C GLU A 236 5.00 -45.82 18.01
N GLN A 237 6.03 -45.61 18.84
CA GLN A 237 6.43 -44.31 19.33
C GLN A 237 7.92 -44.06 19.09
N PHE A 238 8.25 -42.82 18.71
CA PHE A 238 9.63 -42.35 18.68
C PHE A 238 10.02 -41.88 20.08
N ALA A 239 11.08 -42.43 20.65
CA ALA A 239 11.50 -42.15 22.01
C ALA A 239 13.03 -42.08 22.09
N ILE A 240 13.52 -41.34 23.09
CA ILE A 240 14.94 -41.22 23.41
C ILE A 240 15.20 -42.10 24.63
N TYR A 241 16.19 -43.00 24.52
CA TYR A 241 16.63 -43.83 25.63
C TYR A 241 18.02 -43.38 26.09
N PRO A 242 18.23 -43.07 27.38
CA PRO A 242 19.57 -42.88 27.90
C PRO A 242 20.32 -44.21 27.82
N ARG A 243 21.60 -44.16 27.45
CA ARG A 243 22.48 -45.33 27.50
C ARG A 243 23.22 -45.30 28.83
N ASP A 244 23.01 -46.31 29.67
CA ASP A 244 23.83 -46.48 30.88
C ASP A 244 25.24 -46.92 30.44
N GLU A 245 26.21 -46.03 30.54
CA GLU A 245 27.63 -46.38 30.39
C GLU A 245 28.13 -47.12 31.64
N LYS A 246 27.73 -48.39 31.79
CA LYS A 246 28.47 -49.39 32.59
C LYS A 246 28.32 -50.77 31.96
N GLY A 247 29.33 -51.22 31.23
CA GLY A 247 29.43 -52.61 30.76
C GLY A 247 30.31 -52.84 29.53
N VAL A 248 31.62 -52.59 29.66
CA VAL A 248 32.68 -53.41 29.04
C VAL A 248 33.65 -53.76 30.15
#